data_AF-A0A6V7JIK2-F1
#
_entry.id   AF-A0A6V7JIK2-F1
#
_cell.length_a   1.000
_cell.length_b   1.000
_cell.length_c   1.000
_cell.angle_alpha   90.00
_cell.angle_beta   90.00
_cell.angle_gamma   90.00
#
_symmetry.space_group_name_H-M   'P 1'
#
loop_
_entity.id
_entity.type
_entity.pdbx_description
1 polymer ?
#
loop_
_entity_poly.entity_id
_entity_poly.type
_entity_poly.pdbx_seq_one_letter_code
_entity_poly.pdbx_strand_id
1 'polypeptide(L)' 'VIAKTHTGDLICSPMSAVSALSMVAYGARGDTETALRSGLHFNVDDNIQKRGLKTLFEELN' A
#
# COMPACT_ATOMS: atom_id res chain seq x y z
N VAL A 1 4.39 9.27 -13.28
CA VAL A 1 4.36 10.69 -12.84
C VAL A 1 5.33 11.00 -11.68
N ILE A 2 6.27 10.11 -11.32
CA ILE A 2 7.18 10.31 -10.16
C ILE A 2 8.60 10.75 -10.58
N ALA A 3 8.97 10.54 -11.85
CA ALA A 3 10.30 10.84 -12.39
C ALA A 3 10.58 12.33 -12.63
N LYS A 4 9.69 13.25 -12.22
CA LYS A 4 9.80 14.68 -12.54
C LYS A 4 10.07 15.60 -11.34
N THR A 5 10.19 15.05 -10.12
CA THR A 5 10.14 15.87 -8.90
C THR A 5 11.47 16.01 -8.14
N HIS A 6 12.51 15.18 -8.38
CA HIS A 6 13.80 15.39 -7.73
C HIS A 6 14.99 14.94 -8.58
N THR A 7 15.97 15.84 -8.75
CA THR A 7 17.30 15.61 -9.33
C THR A 7 18.26 15.14 -8.24
N GLY A 8 17.92 14.06 -7.52
CA GLY A 8 18.72 13.50 -6.43
C GLY A 8 18.23 12.10 -6.04
N ASP A 9 19.10 11.30 -5.42
CA ASP A 9 18.83 9.88 -5.10
C ASP A 9 17.57 9.74 -4.24
N LEU A 10 16.54 9.11 -4.81
CA LEU A 10 15.27 8.85 -4.15
C LEU A 10 15.33 7.51 -3.42
N ILE A 11 15.70 7.52 -2.15
CA ILE A 11 15.53 6.36 -1.28
C ILE A 11 14.11 6.40 -0.72
N CYS A 12 13.20 5.63 -1.33
CA CYS A 12 11.85 5.45 -0.84
C CYS A 12 11.58 3.95 -0.71
N SER A 13 10.98 3.55 0.41
CA SER A 13 10.55 2.18 0.65
C SER A 13 9.10 2.02 0.20
N PRO A 14 8.82 1.52 -1.03
CA PRO A 14 7.47 1.32 -1.51
C PRO A 14 6.66 0.40 -0.58
N MET A 15 7.32 -0.54 0.11
CA MET A 15 6.72 -1.40 1.12
C MET A 15 6.12 -0.62 2.30
N SER A 16 6.80 0.43 2.77
CA SER A 16 6.30 1.26 3.88
C SER A 16 5.11 2.13 3.45
N ALA A 17 5.18 2.68 2.23
CA ALA A 17 4.07 3.42 1.64
C ALA A 17 2.84 2.52 1.47
N VAL A 18 3.01 1.30 0.97
CA VAL A 18 1.93 0.32 0.81
C VAL A 18 1.33 -0.06 2.17
N SER A 19 2.13 -0.34 3.20
CA SER A 19 1.60 -0.70 4.53
C SER A 19 0.78 0.44 5.16
N ALA A 20 1.28 1.67 5.08
CA ALA A 20 0.57 2.84 5.59
C ALA A 20 -0.75 3.07 4.82
N LEU A 21 -0.69 3.03 3.49
CA LEU A 21 -1.88 3.18 2.64
C LEU A 21 -2.88 2.04 2.82
N SER A 22 -2.43 0.82 3.14
CA SER A 22 -3.31 -0.31 3.47
C SER A 22 -4.11 -0.07 4.74
N MET A 23 -3.44 0.44 5.78
CA MET A 23 -4.11 0.79 7.04
C MET A 23 -5.12 1.91 6.84
N VAL A 24 -4.77 2.91 6.02
CA VAL A 24 -5.70 3.98 5.63
C VAL A 24 -6.86 3.45 4.80
N ALA A 25 -6.62 2.49 3.89
CA ALA A 25 -7.67 1.86 3.10
C ALA A 25 -8.69 1.12 3.99
N TYR A 26 -8.26 0.45 5.06
CA TYR A 26 -9.17 -0.17 6.03
C TYR A 26 -9.96 0.82 6.89
N GLY A 27 -9.41 2.01 7.14
CA GLY A 27 -10.10 3.07 7.89
C GLY A 27 -10.97 3.97 7.01
N ALA A 28 -10.71 4.01 5.70
CA ALA A 28 -11.47 4.76 4.72
C ALA A 28 -12.79 4.03 4.40
N ARG A 29 -13.80 4.80 3.99
CA ARG A 29 -15.09 4.28 3.52
C ARG A 29 -15.49 4.98 2.23
N GLY A 30 -16.26 4.27 1.39
CA GLY A 30 -16.84 4.83 0.17
C GLY A 30 -15.83 5.00 -0.96
N ASP A 31 -15.83 6.16 -1.63
CA ASP A 31 -15.03 6.40 -2.83
C ASP A 31 -13.51 6.37 -2.54
N THR A 32 -13.10 6.83 -1.36
CA THR A 32 -11.69 6.82 -0.92
C THR A 32 -11.16 5.40 -0.74
N GLU A 33 -11.98 4.49 -0.20
CA GLU A 33 -11.64 3.08 -0.08
C GLU A 33 -11.46 2.46 -1.47
N THR A 34 -12.38 2.75 -2.40
CA THR A 34 -12.35 2.21 -3.76
C THR A 34 -11.13 2.71 -4.54
N ALA A 35 -10.80 4.00 -4.41
CA ALA A 35 -9.61 4.59 -5.02
C ALA A 35 -8.31 4.01 -4.44
N LEU A 36 -8.24 3.80 -3.12
CA LEU A 36 -7.07 3.18 -2.48
C LEU A 36 -6.93 1.71 -2.85
N ARG A 37 -8.03 0.94 -2.86
CA ARG A 37 -8.03 -0.47 -3.31
C ARG A 37 -7.60 -0.58 -4.77
N SER A 38 -8.11 0.29 -5.64
CA SER A 38 -7.75 0.33 -7.05
C SER A 38 -6.29 0.75 -7.27
N GLY A 39 -5.77 1.71 -6.50
CA GLY A 39 -4.38 2.17 -6.61
C GLY A 39 -3.35 1.19 -6.04
N LEU A 40 -3.72 0.42 -5.02
CA LEU A 40 -2.88 -0.60 -4.39
C LEU A 40 -3.05 -2.00 -5.02
N HIS A 41 -3.92 -2.15 -6.03
CA HIS A 41 -4.29 -3.43 -6.64
C HIS A 41 -4.75 -4.48 -5.60
N PHE A 42 -5.47 -4.03 -4.58
CA PHE A 42 -5.98 -4.91 -3.54
C PHE A 42 -7.24 -5.63 -4.01
N ASN A 43 -7.13 -6.95 -4.19
CA ASN A 43 -8.28 -7.82 -4.45
C ASN A 43 -9.26 -7.73 -3.28
N VAL A 44 -10.56 -7.85 -3.57
CA VAL A 44 -11.71 -7.47 -2.73
C VAL A 44 -11.68 -7.99 -1.28
N ASP A 45 -10.91 -9.03 -0.97
CA ASP A 45 -10.87 -9.65 0.36
C ASP A 45 -9.81 -9.03 1.29
N ASP A 46 -10.28 -8.27 2.27
CA ASP A 46 -9.47 -7.59 3.28
C ASP A 46 -8.68 -8.54 4.17
N ASN A 47 -9.17 -9.77 4.37
CA ASN A 47 -8.45 -10.77 5.16
C ASN A 47 -7.22 -11.29 4.42
N ILE A 48 -7.32 -11.43 3.09
CA ILE A 48 -6.20 -11.91 2.26
C ILE A 48 -5.09 -10.86 2.23
N GLN A 49 -5.44 -9.58 2.16
CA GLN A 49 -4.48 -8.48 2.15
C GLN A 49 -3.74 -8.34 3.49
N LYS A 50 -4.44 -8.36 4.64
CA LYS A 50 -3.80 -8.32 5.97
C LYS A 50 -2.85 -9.49 6.19
N ARG A 51 -3.28 -10.69 5.76
CA ARG A 51 -2.45 -11.90 5.85
C ARG A 51 -1.25 -11.80 4.91
N GLY A 52 -1.44 -11.41 3.66
CA GLY A 52 -0.34 -11.26 2.70
C GLY A 52 0.70 -10.23 3.14
N LEU A 53 0.25 -9.06 3.63
CA LEU A 53 1.15 -8.05 4.17
C LEU A 53 1.90 -8.56 5.42
N LYS A 54 1.20 -9.26 6.33
CA LYS A 54 1.81 -9.86 7.52
C LYS A 54 2.82 -10.94 7.16
N THR A 55 2.51 -11.81 6.20
CA THR A 55 3.42 -12.84 5.69
C THR A 55 4.66 -12.20 5.05
N LEU A 56 4.51 -11.12 4.29
CA LEU A 56 5.66 -10.37 3.75
C LEU A 56 6.53 -9.81 4.89
N PHE A 57 5.93 -9.21 5.92
CA PHE A 57 6.70 -8.73 7.07
C PHE A 57 7.38 -9.87 7.86
N GLU A 58 6.78 -11.05 7.93
CA GLU A 58 7.33 -12.23 8.62
C GLU A 58 8.41 -12.95 7.81
N GLU A 59 8.32 -12.98 6.47
CA GLU A 59 9.34 -13.60 5.61
C GLU A 59 10.56 -12.70 5.35
N LEU A 60 10.44 -11.39 5.55
CA LEU A 60 11.54 -10.43 5.41
C LEU A 60 12.36 -10.22 6.70
N ASN A 61 12.10 -11.01 7.75
CA ASN A 61 12.88 -11.04 9.01
C ASN A 61 13.83 -12.24 9.05
#